data_AF-A0A7X2CGB6-F1
#
_entry.id   AF-A0A7X2CGB6-F1
#
_cell.length_a   1.000
_cell.length_b   1.000
_cell.length_c   1.000
_cell.angle_alpha   90.00
_cell.angle_beta   90.00
_cell.angle_gamma   90.00
#
_symmetry.space_group_name_H-M   'P 1'
#
loop_
_entity.id
_entity.type
_entity.pdbx_description
1 polymer ?
#
loop_
_entity_poly.entity_id
_entity_poly.type
_entity_poly.pdbx_seq_one_letter_code
_entity_poly.pdbx_strand_id
1 'polypeptide(L)'
;MKGFRSILNASQVSDLYLEGKCIDGISQELGVSKDLIRFAFTLALRGVHPNSLSSISDFRLEDQVRILLADKYTTQGVKHEFDEFRVVWRRLYDRERERRDAIWRLELIEPGSKSAEPFLELLSAIRDADETDPIGEACALGIDEVVALVPITSVSGSIDYVGYDDIPEPWCERFLQASAGSTATIRGGYASDWEKFVRLWTAEMEMIKKHQEAAQA
;
A
#
# COMPACT_ATOMS: atom_id res chain seq x y z
N MET A 1 -8.83 -13.74 11.04
CA MET A 1 -8.44 -12.31 11.02
C MET A 1 -8.14 -11.93 9.58
N LYS A 2 -9.02 -11.12 8.97
CA LYS A 2 -8.85 -10.56 7.63
C LYS A 2 -8.10 -9.23 7.79
N GLY A 3 -7.24 -8.90 6.83
CA GLY A 3 -6.52 -7.63 6.82
C GLY A 3 -5.08 -7.85 7.22
N PHE A 4 -4.23 -8.01 6.22
CA PHE A 4 -2.79 -7.72 6.23
C PHE A 4 -2.25 -8.17 4.87
N ARG A 5 -2.67 -7.49 3.81
CA ARG A 5 -2.15 -7.73 2.46
C ARG A 5 -1.38 -6.54 1.91
N SER A 6 -1.54 -5.34 2.47
CA SER A 6 -0.84 -4.15 2.01
C SER A 6 0.52 -3.95 2.67
N ILE A 7 1.44 -4.89 2.50
CA ILE A 7 2.84 -4.60 2.82
C ILE A 7 3.76 -5.37 1.89
N LEU A 8 4.01 -4.80 0.72
CA LEU A 8 5.14 -5.18 -0.15
C LEU A 8 5.78 -3.97 -0.84
N ASN A 9 5.71 -2.77 -0.23
CA ASN A 9 6.46 -1.59 -0.70
C ASN A 9 7.19 -0.87 0.44
N ALA A 10 7.90 -1.64 1.28
CA ALA A 10 8.72 -1.04 2.33
C ALA A 10 9.87 -0.20 1.75
N SER A 11 10.32 -0.47 0.52
CA SER A 11 11.43 0.26 -0.10
C SER A 11 11.04 1.67 -0.52
N GLN A 12 10.01 1.83 -1.36
CA GLN A 12 9.66 3.17 -1.85
C GLN A 12 9.03 4.01 -0.75
N VAL A 13 8.27 3.40 0.17
CA VAL A 13 7.72 4.15 1.32
C VAL A 13 8.84 4.54 2.30
N SER A 14 9.94 3.79 2.41
CA SER A 14 11.12 4.26 3.16
C SER A 14 11.85 5.38 2.40
N ASP A 15 12.04 5.23 1.09
CA ASP A 15 12.76 6.20 0.26
C ASP A 15 12.00 7.54 0.09
N LEU A 16 10.65 7.51 0.09
CA LEU A 16 9.78 8.69 -0.02
C LEU A 16 9.65 9.49 1.29
N TYR A 17 9.70 8.83 2.45
CA TYR A 17 9.32 9.44 3.72
C TYR A 17 10.44 9.54 4.77
N LEU A 18 11.58 8.88 4.55
CA LEU A 18 12.78 9.08 5.35
C LEU A 18 13.65 10.10 4.66
N GLU A 19 13.39 11.39 4.89
CA GLU A 19 14.10 12.58 4.34
C GLU A 19 15.59 12.32 4.01
N GLY A 20 15.86 11.82 2.80
CA GLY A 20 17.21 11.58 2.28
C GLY A 20 17.98 10.35 2.82
N LYS A 21 17.40 9.49 3.65
CA LYS A 21 18.03 8.22 4.07
C LYS A 21 17.41 7.03 3.33
N CYS A 22 17.91 6.78 2.13
CA CYS A 22 17.61 5.58 1.37
C CYS A 22 17.94 4.31 2.20
N ILE A 23 17.20 3.21 1.99
CA ILE A 23 17.52 1.88 2.55
C ILE A 23 18.99 1.50 2.33
N ASP A 24 19.59 1.99 1.25
CA ASP A 24 21.00 1.81 0.93
C ASP A 24 21.93 2.49 1.94
N GLY A 25 21.57 3.67 2.43
CA GLY A 25 22.29 4.39 3.49
C GLY A 25 22.17 3.66 4.83
N ILE A 26 20.97 3.20 5.17
CA ILE A 26 20.71 2.42 6.41
C ILE A 26 21.44 1.06 6.35
N SER A 27 21.46 0.42 5.19
CA SER A 27 22.19 -0.83 4.93
C SER A 27 23.71 -0.66 5.05
N GLN A 28 24.26 0.43 4.53
CA GLN A 28 25.68 0.76 4.67
C GLN A 28 26.06 1.14 6.11
N GLU A 29 25.23 1.94 6.78
CA GLU A 29 25.48 2.42 8.15
C GLU A 29 25.42 1.28 9.17
N LEU A 30 24.47 0.35 9.00
CA LEU A 30 24.27 -0.77 9.92
C LEU A 30 25.02 -2.04 9.49
N GLY A 31 25.57 -2.08 8.27
CA GLY A 31 26.23 -3.27 7.70
C GLY A 31 25.27 -4.45 7.48
N VAL A 32 23.97 -4.17 7.33
CA VAL A 32 22.90 -5.17 7.23
C VAL A 32 22.39 -5.25 5.79
N SER A 33 22.12 -6.46 5.30
CA SER A 33 21.55 -6.68 3.96
C SER A 33 20.27 -5.86 3.74
N LYS A 34 20.15 -5.22 2.57
CA LYS A 34 18.97 -4.46 2.14
C LYS A 34 17.69 -5.29 2.23
N ASP A 35 17.77 -6.58 1.92
CA ASP A 35 16.63 -7.50 1.99
C ASP A 35 16.16 -7.70 3.43
N LEU A 36 17.08 -7.69 4.39
CA LEU A 36 16.82 -7.87 5.81
C LEU A 36 16.22 -6.61 6.44
N ILE A 37 16.62 -5.42 5.97
CA ILE A 37 16.02 -4.15 6.36
C ILE A 37 14.60 -4.03 5.81
N ARG A 38 14.40 -4.30 4.51
CA ARG A 38 13.08 -4.34 3.87
C ARG A 38 12.14 -5.31 4.59
N PHE A 39 12.68 -6.46 4.99
CA PHE A 39 11.98 -7.50 5.72
C PHE A 39 11.63 -7.09 7.17
N ALA A 40 12.54 -6.42 7.88
CA ALA A 40 12.29 -5.90 9.22
C ALA A 40 11.23 -4.78 9.23
N PHE A 41 11.28 -3.84 8.26
CA PHE A 41 10.25 -2.81 8.08
C PHE A 41 8.89 -3.42 7.75
N THR A 42 8.87 -4.45 6.89
CA THR A 42 7.65 -5.18 6.51
C THR A 42 6.98 -5.91 7.69
N LEU A 43 7.76 -6.38 8.67
CA LEU A 43 7.25 -7.06 9.86
C LEU A 43 6.88 -6.12 11.00
N ALA A 44 7.58 -4.99 11.12
CA ALA A 44 7.28 -3.96 12.11
C ALA A 44 5.94 -3.26 11.80
N LEU A 45 5.57 -3.14 10.52
CA LEU A 45 4.24 -2.71 10.05
C LEU A 45 3.08 -3.63 10.48
N ARG A 46 3.35 -4.88 10.90
CA ARG A 46 2.34 -5.86 11.35
C ARG A 46 2.26 -6.08 12.86
N GLY A 47 3.12 -5.46 13.66
CA GLY A 47 2.99 -5.41 15.13
C GLY A 47 3.22 -6.74 15.89
N VAL A 48 4.22 -7.55 15.55
CA VAL A 48 4.52 -8.84 16.22
C VAL A 48 5.89 -8.82 16.94
N HIS A 49 5.94 -9.34 18.19
CA HIS A 49 6.95 -9.04 19.25
C HIS A 49 8.14 -10.03 19.34
N PRO A 50 9.38 -9.68 19.83
CA PRO A 50 10.68 -10.37 19.69
C PRO A 50 11.25 -11.53 20.58
N ASN A 51 10.51 -12.27 21.42
CA ASN A 51 11.07 -13.43 22.19
C ASN A 51 10.46 -14.85 21.96
N SER A 52 10.55 -15.52 20.80
CA SER A 52 10.06 -16.92 20.71
C SER A 52 10.82 -17.87 19.79
N LEU A 53 12.07 -17.59 19.44
CA LEU A 53 12.56 -18.10 18.16
C LEU A 53 14.04 -18.46 18.11
N SER A 54 14.36 -19.63 17.55
CA SER A 54 15.70 -20.26 17.47
C SER A 54 16.22 -20.42 16.02
N SER A 55 17.36 -21.11 15.81
CA SER A 55 18.26 -21.23 14.62
C SER A 55 17.78 -20.90 13.17
N ILE A 56 17.41 -19.65 12.90
CA ILE A 56 17.29 -18.93 11.61
C ILE A 56 16.91 -19.70 10.31
N SER A 57 17.69 -20.61 9.74
CA SER A 57 17.38 -21.23 8.42
C SER A 57 16.33 -22.35 8.46
N ASP A 58 16.12 -22.97 9.61
CA ASP A 58 15.10 -24.03 9.81
C ASP A 58 13.80 -23.49 10.42
N PHE A 59 13.67 -22.17 10.43
CA PHE A 59 12.73 -21.48 11.28
C PHE A 59 11.72 -20.67 10.49
N ARG A 60 10.53 -20.48 11.06
CA ARG A 60 9.51 -19.67 10.43
C ARG A 60 9.99 -18.23 10.39
N LEU A 61 9.55 -17.48 9.39
CA LEU A 61 9.88 -16.08 9.11
C LEU A 61 9.86 -15.15 10.35
N GLU A 62 8.98 -15.46 11.28
CA GLU A 62 8.84 -14.83 12.59
C GLU A 62 10.15 -14.91 13.41
N ASP A 63 10.93 -15.98 13.24
CA ASP A 63 12.13 -16.37 13.99
C ASP A 63 13.33 -15.47 13.86
N GLN A 64 13.54 -15.07 12.63
CA GLN A 64 14.77 -14.48 12.18
C GLN A 64 14.82 -13.00 12.57
N VAL A 65 13.67 -12.33 12.63
CA VAL A 65 13.52 -10.92 13.03
C VAL A 65 13.76 -10.67 14.50
N ARG A 66 13.60 -11.71 15.32
CA ARG A 66 13.70 -11.63 16.78
C ARG A 66 15.17 -11.65 17.24
N ILE A 67 16.03 -12.27 16.44
CA ILE A 67 17.50 -12.26 16.58
C ILE A 67 18.11 -10.93 16.11
N LEU A 68 17.49 -10.25 15.13
CA LEU A 68 17.96 -8.96 14.60
C LEU A 68 17.63 -7.75 15.49
N LEU A 69 16.47 -7.76 16.16
CA LEU A 69 16.05 -6.67 17.05
C LEU A 69 16.66 -6.73 18.46
N ALA A 70 17.42 -7.79 18.77
CA ALA A 70 18.15 -7.95 20.03
C ALA A 70 19.42 -7.07 20.10
N ASP A 71 19.87 -6.51 18.97
CA ASP A 71 20.94 -5.53 18.96
C ASP A 71 20.41 -4.13 19.31
N LYS A 72 20.64 -3.74 20.56
CA LYS A 72 20.12 -2.52 21.18
C LYS A 72 20.54 -1.22 20.47
N TYR A 73 21.66 -1.27 19.74
CA TYR A 73 22.20 -0.13 19.00
C TYR A 73 21.44 0.12 17.70
N THR A 74 21.13 -0.94 16.96
CA THR A 74 20.37 -0.88 15.70
C THR A 74 18.95 -0.34 15.93
N THR A 75 18.27 -0.80 16.99
CA THR A 75 16.86 -0.43 17.27
C THR A 75 16.68 0.99 17.81
N GLN A 76 17.71 1.60 18.42
CA GLN A 76 17.66 3.00 18.86
C GLN A 76 17.91 3.98 17.71
N GLY A 77 18.70 3.59 16.70
CA GLY A 77 19.08 4.47 15.58
C GLY A 77 17.98 4.74 14.56
N VAL A 78 16.96 3.87 14.45
CA VAL A 78 15.89 3.97 13.43
C VAL A 78 14.48 4.10 14.04
N LYS A 79 14.37 4.26 15.37
CA LYS A 79 13.07 4.30 16.05
C LYS A 79 12.23 5.49 15.62
N HIS A 80 12.86 6.66 15.46
CA HIS A 80 12.17 7.89 15.10
C HIS A 80 11.61 7.79 13.68
N GLU A 81 12.47 7.41 12.73
CA GLU A 81 12.15 7.13 11.34
C GLU A 81 11.00 6.12 11.22
N PHE A 82 11.02 5.07 12.04
CA PHE A 82 9.96 4.07 12.06
C PHE A 82 8.64 4.60 12.62
N ASP A 83 8.67 5.41 13.67
CA ASP A 83 7.48 6.01 14.27
C ASP A 83 6.81 7.01 13.29
N GLU A 84 7.59 7.83 12.59
CA GLU A 84 7.11 8.76 11.55
C GLU A 84 6.47 8.01 10.38
N PHE A 85 7.18 7.02 9.85
CA PHE A 85 6.68 6.15 8.79
C PHE A 85 5.34 5.49 9.15
N ARG A 86 5.18 5.00 10.39
CA ARG A 86 3.93 4.40 10.86
C ARG A 86 2.76 5.36 10.84
N VAL A 87 2.97 6.63 11.17
CA VAL A 87 1.92 7.64 11.15
C VAL A 87 1.46 7.89 9.71
N VAL A 88 2.40 8.07 8.78
CA VAL A 88 2.10 8.31 7.36
C VAL A 88 1.43 7.11 6.72
N TRP A 89 1.98 5.90 6.91
CA TRP A 89 1.41 4.68 6.36
C TRP A 89 -0.03 4.46 6.87
N ARG A 90 -0.28 4.71 8.16
CA ARG A 90 -1.63 4.59 8.71
C ARG A 90 -2.60 5.56 8.05
N ARG A 91 -2.18 6.81 7.81
CA ARG A 91 -2.99 7.81 7.11
C ARG A 91 -3.30 7.37 5.67
N LEU A 92 -2.31 6.86 4.94
CA LEU A 92 -2.50 6.30 3.59
C LEU A 92 -3.52 5.15 3.61
N TYR A 93 -3.29 4.18 4.49
CA TYR A 93 -4.12 3.00 4.62
C TYR A 93 -5.57 3.36 4.96
N ASP A 94 -5.78 4.20 5.97
CA ASP A 94 -7.11 4.62 6.41
C ASP A 94 -7.82 5.39 5.30
N ARG A 95 -7.12 6.31 4.62
CA ARG A 95 -7.67 7.09 3.50
C ARG A 95 -8.13 6.20 2.35
N GLU A 96 -7.28 5.26 1.89
CA GLU A 96 -7.61 4.40 0.76
C GLU A 96 -8.61 3.30 1.13
N ARG A 97 -8.62 2.85 2.38
CA ARG A 97 -9.66 1.97 2.91
C ARG A 97 -11.01 2.68 2.92
N GLU A 98 -11.10 3.90 3.46
CA GLU A 98 -12.33 4.69 3.48
C GLU A 98 -12.84 5.00 2.07
N ARG A 99 -11.93 5.33 1.14
CA ARG A 99 -12.27 5.52 -0.28
C ARG A 99 -12.92 4.26 -0.85
N ARG A 100 -12.29 3.10 -0.69
CA ARG A 100 -12.81 1.82 -1.21
C ARG A 100 -14.19 1.50 -0.62
N ASP A 101 -14.32 1.66 0.69
CA ASP A 101 -15.56 1.45 1.44
C ASP A 101 -16.69 2.37 0.98
N ALA A 102 -16.39 3.61 0.59
CA ALA A 102 -17.36 4.57 0.06
C ALA A 102 -17.79 4.20 -1.37
N ILE A 103 -16.83 3.85 -2.23
CA ILE A 103 -17.09 3.44 -3.63
C ILE A 103 -18.01 2.21 -3.65
N TRP A 104 -17.71 1.17 -2.87
CA TRP A 104 -18.54 -0.04 -2.81
C TRP A 104 -19.95 0.21 -2.28
N ARG A 105 -20.12 1.14 -1.34
CA ARG A 105 -21.46 1.50 -0.86
C ARG A 105 -22.24 2.28 -1.91
N LEU A 106 -21.59 3.17 -2.66
CA LEU A 106 -22.22 3.89 -3.76
C LEU A 106 -22.67 2.98 -4.89
N GLU A 107 -21.92 1.93 -5.22
CA GLU A 107 -22.28 0.96 -6.25
C GLU A 107 -23.65 0.28 -6.01
N LEU A 108 -24.07 0.20 -4.74
CA LEU A 108 -25.36 -0.38 -4.34
C LEU A 108 -26.51 0.62 -4.31
N ILE A 109 -26.26 1.88 -4.63
CA ILE A 109 -27.22 2.98 -4.53
C ILE A 109 -27.49 3.54 -5.92
N GLU A 110 -28.75 3.88 -6.21
CA GLU A 110 -29.11 4.54 -7.46
C GLU A 110 -28.68 6.02 -7.46
N PRO A 111 -28.19 6.56 -8.59
CA PRO A 111 -27.94 8.00 -8.75
C PRO A 111 -29.17 8.85 -8.39
N GLY A 112 -28.93 9.97 -7.69
CA GLY A 112 -29.98 10.88 -7.22
C GLY A 112 -30.65 10.48 -5.89
N SER A 113 -30.33 9.30 -5.35
CA SER A 113 -30.76 8.94 -3.99
C SER A 113 -30.05 9.79 -2.94
N LYS A 114 -30.81 10.32 -1.97
CA LYS A 114 -30.25 11.00 -0.79
C LYS A 114 -29.32 10.13 0.04
N SER A 115 -29.47 8.80 -0.03
CA SER A 115 -28.56 7.87 0.66
C SER A 115 -27.14 7.88 0.09
N ALA A 116 -26.93 8.44 -1.10
CA ALA A 116 -25.60 8.60 -1.70
C ALA A 116 -24.83 9.80 -1.12
N GLU A 117 -25.52 10.83 -0.60
CA GLU A 117 -24.91 12.10 -0.17
C GLU A 117 -23.74 11.91 0.80
N PRO A 118 -23.83 11.10 1.89
CA PRO A 118 -22.73 10.96 2.84
C PRO A 118 -21.47 10.34 2.22
N PHE A 119 -21.63 9.46 1.23
CA PHE A 119 -20.50 8.82 0.55
C PHE A 119 -19.87 9.76 -0.49
N LEU A 120 -20.67 10.60 -1.15
CA LEU A 120 -20.16 11.64 -2.05
C LEU A 120 -19.40 12.72 -1.27
N GLU A 121 -19.90 13.14 -0.11
CA GLU A 121 -19.21 14.06 0.79
C GLU A 121 -17.87 13.48 1.28
N LEU A 122 -17.87 12.21 1.71
CA LEU A 122 -16.64 11.52 2.11
C LEU A 122 -15.62 11.45 0.97
N LEU A 123 -16.04 11.06 -0.24
CA LEU A 123 -15.15 11.00 -1.40
C LEU A 123 -14.63 12.39 -1.79
N SER A 124 -15.45 13.44 -1.64
CA SER A 124 -15.00 14.82 -1.85
C SER A 124 -13.95 15.21 -0.81
N ALA A 125 -14.20 14.93 0.48
CA ALA A 125 -13.25 15.25 1.54
C ALA A 125 -11.91 14.51 1.36
N ILE A 126 -11.94 13.25 0.90
CA ILE A 126 -10.73 12.49 0.58
C ILE A 126 -9.98 13.13 -0.59
N ARG A 127 -10.67 13.56 -1.66
CA ARG A 127 -10.04 14.25 -2.79
C ARG A 127 -9.38 15.56 -2.34
N ASP A 128 -10.07 16.34 -1.52
CA ASP A 128 -9.54 17.61 -1.01
C ASP A 128 -8.33 17.36 -0.07
N ALA A 129 -8.32 16.23 0.65
CA ALA A 129 -7.17 15.79 1.45
C ALA A 129 -5.98 15.35 0.58
N ASP A 130 -6.22 14.70 -0.57
CA ASP A 130 -5.15 14.35 -1.52
C ASP A 130 -4.48 15.60 -2.12
N GLU A 131 -5.24 16.68 -2.32
CA GLU A 131 -4.71 17.95 -2.82
C GLU A 131 -3.93 18.73 -1.75
N THR A 132 -4.42 18.73 -0.51
CA THR A 132 -3.84 19.53 0.59
C THR A 132 -2.70 18.82 1.34
N ASP A 133 -2.72 17.49 1.37
CA ASP A 133 -1.76 16.62 2.04
C ASP A 133 -1.56 15.36 1.16
N PRO A 134 -0.82 15.50 0.05
CA PRO A 134 -0.58 14.41 -0.87
C PRO A 134 0.28 13.34 -0.21
N ILE A 135 -0.15 12.09 -0.38
CA ILE A 135 0.57 10.91 0.12
C ILE A 135 0.93 10.03 -1.09
N GLY A 136 2.23 9.92 -1.36
CA GLY A 136 2.81 9.13 -2.45
C GLY A 136 3.16 9.97 -3.67
N GLU A 137 4.22 9.58 -4.37
CA GLU A 137 4.74 10.28 -5.55
C GLU A 137 3.75 10.34 -6.73
N ALA A 138 2.85 9.35 -6.81
CA ALA A 138 1.86 9.26 -7.86
C ALA A 138 0.46 9.76 -7.41
N CYS A 139 0.38 10.50 -6.30
CA CYS A 139 -0.89 11.00 -5.76
C CYS A 139 -1.67 11.85 -6.79
N ALA A 140 -0.95 12.66 -7.58
CA ALA A 140 -1.52 13.51 -8.61
C ALA A 140 -1.73 12.81 -9.97
N LEU A 141 -1.23 11.59 -10.15
CA LEU A 141 -1.33 10.88 -11.44
C LEU A 141 -2.71 10.27 -11.62
N GLY A 142 -3.21 10.27 -12.85
CA GLY A 142 -4.38 9.50 -13.27
C GLY A 142 -4.07 8.02 -13.50
N ILE A 143 -5.12 7.19 -13.60
CA ILE A 143 -4.96 5.73 -13.79
C ILE A 143 -4.16 5.40 -15.05
N ASP A 144 -4.38 6.12 -16.16
CA ASP A 144 -3.68 5.87 -17.44
C ASP A 144 -2.18 6.17 -17.34
N GLU A 145 -1.81 7.22 -16.61
CA GLU A 145 -0.40 7.59 -16.38
C GLU A 145 0.30 6.53 -15.53
N VAL A 146 -0.38 6.02 -14.50
CA VAL A 146 0.14 4.95 -13.64
C VAL A 146 0.33 3.65 -14.42
N VAL A 147 -0.65 3.28 -15.25
CA VAL A 147 -0.53 2.09 -16.10
C VAL A 147 0.69 2.17 -17.03
N ALA A 148 1.03 3.36 -17.52
CA ALA A 148 2.23 3.56 -18.33
C ALA A 148 3.54 3.41 -17.54
N LEU A 149 3.52 3.61 -16.22
CA LEU A 149 4.69 3.48 -15.34
C LEU A 149 4.91 2.05 -14.82
N VAL A 150 3.84 1.26 -14.74
CA VAL A 150 3.85 -0.05 -14.06
C VAL A 150 4.22 -1.18 -15.04
N PRO A 151 5.45 -1.74 -14.99
CA PRO A 151 5.83 -2.88 -15.81
C PRO A 151 5.06 -4.16 -15.44
N ILE A 152 4.69 -4.92 -16.48
CA ILE A 152 4.26 -6.32 -16.33
C ILE A 152 5.51 -7.20 -16.47
N THR A 153 5.78 -8.01 -15.46
CA THR A 153 6.89 -8.95 -15.47
C THR A 153 6.42 -10.32 -15.97
N SER A 154 6.99 -10.75 -17.09
CA SER A 154 6.80 -12.08 -17.67
C SER A 154 8.05 -12.94 -17.48
N VAL A 155 7.93 -14.06 -16.75
CA VAL A 155 8.99 -15.06 -16.63
C VAL A 155 8.53 -16.34 -17.32
N SER A 156 9.40 -16.91 -18.17
CA SER A 156 9.08 -18.13 -18.90
C SER A 156 8.64 -19.25 -17.95
N GLY A 157 7.42 -19.75 -18.15
CA GLY A 157 6.84 -20.82 -17.32
C GLY A 157 6.17 -20.35 -16.03
N SER A 158 6.05 -19.03 -15.79
CA SER A 158 5.25 -18.46 -14.70
C SER A 158 4.05 -17.68 -15.23
N ILE A 159 3.11 -17.40 -14.33
CA ILE A 159 2.04 -16.44 -14.58
C ILE A 159 2.64 -15.03 -14.51
N ASP A 160 2.22 -14.15 -15.41
CA ASP A 160 2.61 -12.74 -15.42
C ASP A 160 2.15 -12.03 -14.14
N TYR A 161 2.99 -11.15 -13.63
CA TYR A 161 2.72 -10.42 -12.40
C TYR A 161 3.21 -8.97 -12.49
N VAL A 162 2.64 -8.14 -11.63
CA VAL A 162 3.11 -6.79 -11.37
C VAL A 162 3.72 -6.77 -9.99
N GLY A 163 4.97 -6.30 -9.87
CA GLY A 163 5.61 -6.11 -8.58
C GLY A 163 4.90 -4.99 -7.81
N TYR A 164 4.65 -5.19 -6.52
CA TYR A 164 4.07 -4.11 -5.71
C TYR A 164 5.05 -2.93 -5.55
N ASP A 165 6.36 -3.21 -5.60
CA ASP A 165 7.41 -2.19 -5.69
C ASP A 165 7.41 -1.46 -7.04
N ASP A 166 6.72 -1.97 -8.06
CA ASP A 166 6.65 -1.32 -9.37
C ASP A 166 5.41 -0.41 -9.48
N ILE A 167 4.49 -0.46 -8.51
CA ILE A 167 3.30 0.38 -8.45
C ILE A 167 3.56 1.53 -7.47
N PRO A 168 3.61 2.79 -7.94
CA PRO A 168 3.87 3.93 -7.07
C PRO A 168 2.70 4.21 -6.14
N GLU A 169 2.97 4.72 -4.93
CA GLU A 169 1.91 5.14 -4.02
C GLU A 169 1.24 6.44 -4.50
N PRO A 170 -0.07 6.62 -4.27
CA PRO A 170 -0.99 5.80 -3.47
C PRO A 170 -1.67 4.66 -4.26
N TRP A 171 -1.26 4.45 -5.52
CA TRP A 171 -1.93 3.49 -6.41
C TRP A 171 -1.71 2.03 -6.02
N CYS A 172 -0.57 1.74 -5.38
CA CYS A 172 -0.33 0.43 -4.80
C CYS A 172 -1.36 0.14 -3.70
N GLU A 173 -1.53 1.05 -2.72
CA GLU A 173 -2.54 0.88 -1.68
C GLU A 173 -3.97 0.82 -2.26
N ARG A 174 -4.31 1.65 -3.25
CA ARG A 174 -5.61 1.59 -3.96
C ARG A 174 -5.89 0.20 -4.55
N PHE A 175 -4.88 -0.38 -5.20
CA PHE A 175 -4.97 -1.72 -5.77
C PHE A 175 -5.13 -2.79 -4.69
N LEU A 176 -4.39 -2.67 -3.59
CA LEU A 176 -4.42 -3.59 -2.47
C LEU A 176 -5.77 -3.59 -1.74
N GLN A 177 -6.37 -2.42 -1.54
CA GLN A 177 -7.71 -2.28 -0.96
C GLN A 177 -8.80 -2.84 -1.89
N ALA A 178 -8.69 -2.61 -3.21
CA ALA A 178 -9.61 -3.18 -4.19
C ALA A 178 -9.50 -4.71 -4.29
N SER A 179 -8.30 -5.24 -4.07
CA SER A 179 -7.97 -6.66 -4.18
C SER A 179 -8.05 -7.41 -2.84
N ALA A 180 -8.71 -6.83 -1.85
CA ALA A 180 -8.92 -7.42 -0.53
C ALA A 180 -9.78 -8.70 -0.62
N GLY A 181 -9.13 -9.85 -0.65
CA GLY A 181 -9.76 -11.18 -0.82
C GLY A 181 -9.04 -12.06 -1.85
N SER A 182 -8.44 -11.47 -2.90
CA SER A 182 -7.72 -12.17 -3.99
C SER A 182 -6.42 -12.88 -3.59
N THR A 183 -6.12 -14.04 -4.15
CA THR A 183 -4.85 -14.72 -3.88
C THR A 183 -3.70 -13.93 -4.51
N ALA A 184 -2.72 -13.48 -3.72
CA ALA A 184 -1.52 -12.80 -4.21
C ALA A 184 -0.31 -13.74 -4.15
N THR A 185 0.70 -13.47 -4.99
CA THR A 185 1.99 -14.15 -4.89
C THR A 185 2.93 -13.36 -3.98
N ILE A 186 4.00 -13.99 -3.49
CA ILE A 186 5.06 -13.28 -2.74
C ILE A 186 5.80 -12.25 -3.61
N ARG A 187 5.73 -12.38 -4.94
CA ARG A 187 6.43 -11.51 -5.91
C ARG A 187 5.60 -10.29 -6.34
N GLY A 188 4.30 -10.28 -6.06
CA GLY A 188 3.40 -9.28 -6.64
C GLY A 188 1.96 -9.74 -6.77
N GLY A 189 1.13 -8.84 -7.29
CA GLY A 189 -0.22 -9.17 -7.76
C GLY A 189 -0.17 -9.79 -9.15
N TYR A 190 -1.12 -10.67 -9.48
CA TYR A 190 -1.21 -11.18 -10.85
C TYR A 190 -1.50 -10.03 -11.82
N ALA A 191 -0.88 -10.06 -13.00
CA ALA A 191 -1.10 -9.02 -14.01
C ALA A 191 -2.59 -8.90 -14.38
N SER A 192 -3.30 -10.03 -14.42
CA SER A 192 -4.75 -10.06 -14.65
C SER A 192 -5.57 -9.35 -13.55
N ASP A 193 -5.11 -9.39 -12.30
CA ASP A 193 -5.77 -8.69 -11.19
C ASP A 193 -5.52 -7.19 -11.29
N TRP A 194 -4.30 -6.79 -11.66
CA TRP A 194 -3.95 -5.39 -11.94
C TRP A 194 -4.79 -4.83 -13.10
N GLU A 195 -4.86 -5.52 -14.24
CA GLU A 195 -5.69 -5.13 -15.39
C GLU A 195 -7.18 -5.05 -15.02
N LYS A 196 -7.67 -5.99 -14.21
CA LYS A 196 -9.04 -5.97 -13.69
C LYS A 196 -9.26 -4.73 -12.82
N PHE A 197 -8.33 -4.40 -11.94
CA PHE A 197 -8.39 -3.20 -11.11
C PHE A 197 -8.46 -1.93 -11.96
N VAL A 198 -7.58 -1.78 -12.96
CA VAL A 198 -7.57 -0.62 -13.88
C VAL A 198 -8.93 -0.43 -14.56
N ARG A 199 -9.48 -1.51 -15.13
CA ARG A 199 -10.77 -1.48 -15.80
C ARG A 199 -11.91 -1.11 -14.85
N LEU A 200 -11.95 -1.72 -13.67
CA LEU A 200 -12.99 -1.45 -12.67
C LEU A 200 -12.90 -0.03 -12.12
N TRP A 201 -11.69 0.46 -11.84
CA TRP A 201 -11.46 1.82 -11.36
C TRP A 201 -12.06 2.86 -12.32
N THR A 202 -11.85 2.68 -13.62
CA THR A 202 -12.42 3.58 -14.64
C THR A 202 -13.95 3.60 -14.60
N ALA A 203 -14.57 2.42 -14.53
CA ALA A 203 -16.03 2.31 -14.41
C ALA A 203 -16.56 2.89 -13.09
N GLU A 204 -15.83 2.70 -11.99
CA GLU A 204 -16.15 3.28 -10.68
C GLU A 204 -16.11 4.82 -10.72
N MET A 205 -15.12 5.42 -11.38
CA MET A 205 -15.04 6.88 -11.54
C MET A 205 -16.21 7.44 -12.38
N GLU A 206 -16.62 6.74 -13.44
CA GLU A 206 -17.81 7.10 -14.22
C GLU A 206 -19.10 7.00 -13.40
N MET A 207 -19.23 5.97 -12.56
CA MET A 207 -20.37 5.80 -11.66
C MET A 207 -20.44 6.95 -10.65
N ILE A 208 -19.32 7.30 -9.99
CA ILE A 208 -19.26 8.43 -9.05
C ILE A 208 -19.69 9.73 -9.75
N LYS A 209 -19.21 9.97 -10.98
CA LYS A 209 -19.60 11.13 -11.76
C LYS A 209 -21.12 11.20 -11.99
N LYS A 210 -21.77 10.08 -12.34
CA LYS A 210 -23.24 10.02 -12.48
C LYS A 210 -23.97 10.37 -11.19
N HIS A 211 -23.47 9.89 -10.04
CA HIS A 211 -24.03 10.27 -8.73
C HIS A 211 -23.88 11.77 -8.44
N GLN A 212 -22.72 12.35 -8.76
CA GLN A 212 -22.46 13.78 -8.56
C GLN A 212 -23.38 14.63 -9.45
N GLU A 213 -23.53 14.27 -10.72
CA GLU A 213 -24.44 14.96 -11.65
C GLU A 213 -25.90 14.89 -11.18
N ALA A 214 -26.34 13.71 -10.72
CA ALA A 214 -27.70 13.52 -10.23
C ALA A 214 -27.99 14.23 -8.90
N ALA A 215 -26.98 14.51 -8.07
CA ALA A 215 -27.13 15.26 -6.83
C ALA A 215 -27.22 16.78 -7.05
N GLN A 216 -26.78 17.27 -8.22
CA GLN A 216 -26.84 18.69 -8.61
C GLN A 216 -28.10 19.06 -9.41
N ALA A 217 -28.87 18.06 -9.85
CA ALA A 217 -30.10 18.20 -10.63
C ALA A 217 -31.34 18.38 -9.75
#